data_AF-A0A3S0IAX3-F1
#
_entry.id   AF-A0A3S0IAX3-F1
#
_cell.length_a   1.000
_cell.length_b   1.000
_cell.length_c   1.000
_cell.angle_alpha   90.00
_cell.angle_beta   90.00
_cell.angle_gamma   90.00
#
_symmetry.space_group_name_H-M   'P 1'
#
loop_
_entity.id
_entity.type
_entity.pdbx_description
1 polymer ?
#
loop_
_entity_poly.entity_id
_entity_poly.type
_entity_poly.pdbx_seq_one_letter_code
_entity_poly.pdbx_strand_id
1 'polypeptide(L)'
;QVENCSARIAALEKAILAWHRTTEASRNLATIPGIGPITASVLAATVTDPSAFKNGRHLAAWLGLVPRQNSSGGKDRLGGITKAGDRSLRRLLVMGATTVIRYARSKAPGVGEWLKGLLARKPARLASIALANKMARIAWAVLSRGDVYRKTVPVPAVT
;
A
#
# COMPACT_ATOMS: atom_id res chain seq x y z
N GLN A 1 26.21 22.93 -5.56
CA GLN A 1 24.75 22.88 -5.84
C GLN A 1 24.10 21.57 -5.35
N VAL A 2 24.68 20.39 -5.61
CA VAL A 2 24.13 19.09 -5.14
C VAL A 2 24.07 18.98 -3.60
N GLU A 3 25.10 19.45 -2.88
CA GLU A 3 25.14 19.41 -1.41
C GLU A 3 24.01 20.20 -0.75
N ASN A 4 23.64 21.35 -1.33
CA ASN A 4 22.50 22.15 -0.86
C ASN A 4 21.17 21.40 -1.05
N CYS A 5 20.99 20.72 -2.18
CA CYS A 5 19.81 19.88 -2.42
C CYS A 5 19.70 18.72 -1.41
N SER A 6 20.82 18.04 -1.12
CA SER A 6 20.84 16.96 -0.12
C SER A 6 20.46 17.46 1.28
N ALA A 7 21.00 18.61 1.68
CA ALA A 7 20.66 19.23 2.97
C ALA A 7 19.16 19.59 3.05
N ARG A 8 18.58 20.12 1.96
CA ARG A 8 17.15 20.43 1.87
C ARG A 8 16.27 19.19 1.94
N ILE A 9 16.65 18.10 1.28
CA ILE A 9 15.93 16.81 1.36
C ILE A 9 15.94 16.31 2.81
N ALA A 10 17.11 16.29 3.47
CA ALA A 10 17.21 15.84 4.85
C ALA A 10 16.37 16.69 5.82
N ALA A 11 16.33 18.02 5.61
CA ALA A 11 15.49 18.91 6.40
C ALA A 11 13.98 18.60 6.22
N LEU A 12 13.54 18.37 4.98
CA LEU A 12 12.15 17.99 4.69
C LEU A 12 11.80 16.61 5.26
N GLU A 13 12.70 15.63 5.14
CA GLU A 13 12.52 14.31 5.74
C GLU A 13 12.36 14.41 7.26
N LYS A 14 13.17 15.23 7.93
CA LYS A 14 13.04 15.48 9.36
C LYS A 14 11.68 16.08 9.72
N ALA A 15 11.19 17.03 8.93
CA ALA A 15 9.87 17.63 9.12
C ALA A 15 8.74 16.61 8.94
N ILE A 16 8.81 15.77 7.89
CA ILE A 16 7.85 14.69 7.65
C ILE A 16 7.86 13.70 8.81
N LEU A 17 9.03 13.32 9.33
CA LEU A 17 9.14 12.41 10.46
C LEU A 17 8.62 13.01 11.76
N ALA A 18 8.80 14.32 11.97
CA ALA A 18 8.20 15.01 13.11
C ALA A 18 6.66 14.98 13.02
N TRP A 19 6.10 15.31 11.85
CA TRP A 19 4.65 15.24 11.60
C TRP A 19 4.10 13.82 11.73
N HIS A 20 4.83 12.81 11.25
CA HIS A 20 4.46 11.40 11.40
C HIS A 20 4.27 11.01 12.87
N ARG A 21 5.16 11.46 13.76
CA ARG A 21 5.12 11.11 15.19
C ARG A 21 3.91 11.70 15.92
N THR A 22 3.44 12.86 15.49
CA THR A 22 2.28 13.54 16.09
C THR A 22 0.96 13.15 15.45
N THR A 23 0.98 12.52 14.26
CA THR A 23 -0.23 12.17 13.52
C THR A 23 -0.58 10.70 13.70
N GLU A 24 -1.66 10.42 14.45
CA GLU A 24 -2.13 9.06 14.72
C GLU A 24 -2.39 8.24 13.44
N ALA A 25 -3.14 8.79 12.49
CA ALA A 25 -3.42 8.13 11.21
C ALA A 25 -2.13 7.69 10.48
N SER A 26 -1.09 8.54 10.51
CA SER A 26 0.22 8.23 9.92
C SER A 26 0.93 7.09 10.67
N ARG A 27 0.91 7.11 12.01
CA ARG A 27 1.47 6.01 12.82
C ARG A 27 0.76 4.69 12.57
N ASN A 28 -0.57 4.70 12.55
CA ASN A 28 -1.38 3.50 12.31
C ASN A 28 -1.10 2.91 10.92
N LEU A 29 -0.99 3.75 9.89
CA LEU A 29 -0.63 3.31 8.54
C LEU A 29 0.77 2.69 8.46
N ALA A 30 1.75 3.20 9.20
CA ALA A 30 3.12 2.68 9.20
C ALA A 30 3.25 1.29 9.85
N THR A 31 2.21 0.80 10.55
CA THR A 31 2.17 -0.58 11.06
C THR A 31 1.92 -1.62 9.96
N ILE A 32 1.49 -1.19 8.77
CA ILE A 32 1.25 -2.08 7.63
C ILE A 32 2.59 -2.51 7.02
N PRO A 33 2.86 -3.82 6.85
CA PRO A 33 4.08 -4.30 6.22
C PRO A 33 4.29 -3.68 4.83
N GLY A 34 5.43 -3.02 4.65
CA GLY A 34 5.78 -2.32 3.41
C GLY A 34 5.38 -0.85 3.38
N ILE A 35 4.69 -0.31 4.39
CA ILE A 35 4.42 1.12 4.51
C ILE A 35 5.34 1.72 5.58
N GLY A 36 6.28 2.56 5.16
CA GLY A 36 7.17 3.29 6.07
C GLY A 36 6.65 4.69 6.43
N PRO A 37 7.30 5.41 7.36
CA PRO A 37 6.86 6.72 7.86
C PRO A 37 6.59 7.77 6.78
N ILE A 38 7.43 7.83 5.74
CA ILE A 38 7.24 8.77 4.62
C ILE A 38 5.97 8.41 3.84
N THR A 39 5.83 7.16 3.41
CA THR A 39 4.64 6.70 2.67
C THR A 39 3.37 6.81 3.49
N ALA A 40 3.44 6.46 4.77
CA ALA A 40 2.34 6.62 5.72
C ALA A 40 1.93 8.09 5.83
N SER A 41 2.90 9.01 5.86
CA SER A 41 2.61 10.43 5.97
C SER A 41 1.95 11.00 4.72
N VAL A 42 2.45 10.62 3.54
CA VAL A 42 1.80 11.00 2.27
C VAL A 42 0.39 10.43 2.21
N LEU A 43 0.17 9.16 2.60
CA LEU A 43 -1.17 8.56 2.62
C LEU A 43 -2.10 9.29 3.60
N ALA A 44 -1.67 9.55 4.84
CA ALA A 44 -2.48 10.25 5.83
C ALA A 44 -2.79 11.70 5.41
N ALA A 45 -1.86 12.38 4.74
CA ALA A 45 -2.08 13.74 4.25
C ALA A 45 -2.98 13.79 3.00
N THR A 46 -3.02 12.72 2.20
CA THR A 46 -3.81 12.66 0.95
C THR A 46 -5.20 12.06 1.15
N VAL A 47 -5.35 11.13 2.08
CA VAL A 47 -6.62 10.49 2.42
C VAL A 47 -7.09 11.06 3.77
N THR A 48 -7.53 12.31 3.75
CA THR A 48 -7.99 13.02 4.95
C THR A 48 -9.34 12.49 5.46
N ASP A 49 -10.22 12.08 4.55
CA ASP A 49 -11.49 11.44 4.87
C ASP A 49 -11.61 10.07 4.17
N PRO A 50 -11.41 8.95 4.89
CA PRO A 50 -11.56 7.62 4.30
C PRO A 50 -13.02 7.25 3.98
N SER A 51 -14.01 7.97 4.54
CA SER A 51 -15.44 7.72 4.27
C SER A 51 -15.87 8.17 2.87
N ALA A 52 -15.09 9.07 2.24
CA ALA A 52 -15.23 9.43 0.83
C ALA A 52 -15.10 8.22 -0.13
N PHE A 53 -14.54 7.11 0.34
CA PHE A 53 -14.45 5.86 -0.42
C PHE A 53 -15.42 4.81 0.15
N LYS A 54 -16.29 4.26 -0.71
CA LYS A 54 -17.24 3.19 -0.34
C LYS A 54 -16.57 1.97 0.30
N ASN A 55 -15.37 1.62 -0.16
CA ASN A 55 -14.55 0.54 0.40
C ASN A 55 -13.10 0.64 -0.10
N GLY A 56 -12.21 -0.18 0.45
CA GLY A 56 -10.80 -0.20 0.06
C GLY A 56 -10.52 -0.51 -1.41
N ARG A 57 -11.45 -1.14 -2.16
CA ARG A 57 -11.29 -1.30 -3.62
C ARG A 57 -11.44 0.03 -4.35
N HIS A 58 -12.31 0.93 -3.87
CA HIS A 58 -12.44 2.29 -4.42
C HIS A 58 -11.17 3.10 -4.15
N LEU A 59 -10.59 3.02 -2.94
CA LEU A 59 -9.29 3.65 -2.67
C LEU A 59 -8.19 3.09 -3.58
N ALA A 60 -8.11 1.76 -3.73
CA ALA A 60 -7.11 1.15 -4.61
C ALA A 60 -7.30 1.55 -6.09
N ALA A 61 -8.54 1.72 -6.55
CA ALA A 61 -8.84 2.20 -7.89
C ALA A 61 -8.42 3.66 -8.08
N TRP A 62 -8.71 4.52 -7.09
CA TRP A 62 -8.30 5.92 -7.07
C TRP A 62 -6.78 6.09 -7.07
N LEU A 63 -6.05 5.19 -6.39
CA LEU A 63 -4.58 5.12 -6.43
C LEU A 63 -4.02 4.52 -7.74
N GLY A 64 -4.88 4.11 -8.68
CA GLY A 64 -4.47 3.51 -9.95
C GLY A 64 -3.84 2.11 -9.82
N LEU A 65 -4.19 1.36 -8.77
CA LEU A 65 -3.68 0.01 -8.47
C LEU A 65 -4.61 -1.12 -8.94
N VAL A 66 -5.69 -0.79 -9.65
CA VAL A 66 -6.69 -1.75 -10.15
C VAL A 66 -6.54 -1.91 -11.68
N PRO A 67 -6.72 -3.12 -12.24
CA PRO A 67 -6.77 -3.31 -13.69
C PRO A 67 -7.93 -2.52 -14.31
N ARG A 68 -7.73 -1.99 -15.51
CA ARG A 68 -8.77 -1.34 -16.30
C ARG A 68 -9.80 -2.38 -16.73
N GLN A 69 -11.08 -2.14 -16.46
CA GLN A 69 -12.16 -2.98 -16.97
C GLN A 69 -12.68 -2.37 -18.28
N ASN A 70 -12.61 -3.14 -19.37
CA ASN A 70 -13.23 -2.78 -20.63
C ASN A 70 -14.28 -3.85 -20.93
N SER A 71 -15.55 -3.46 -20.93
CA SER A 71 -16.67 -4.34 -21.26
C SER A 71 -17.33 -3.84 -22.54
N SER A 72 -17.27 -4.63 -23.62
CA SER A 72 -18.00 -4.35 -24.85
C SER A 72 -18.71 -5.62 -25.32
N GLY A 73 -19.95 -5.46 -25.79
CA GLY A 73 -20.77 -6.56 -26.32
C GLY A 73 -20.95 -7.75 -25.35
N GLY A 74 -21.11 -7.50 -24.05
CA GLY A 74 -21.33 -8.55 -23.04
C GLY A 74 -20.10 -9.37 -22.63
N LYS A 75 -18.89 -9.02 -23.11
CA LYS A 75 -17.64 -9.68 -22.69
C LYS A 75 -16.82 -8.76 -21.79
N ASP A 76 -16.63 -9.19 -20.54
CA ASP A 76 -15.74 -8.50 -19.61
C ASP A 76 -14.28 -8.86 -19.91
N ARG A 77 -13.47 -7.84 -20.20
CA ARG A 77 -12.02 -7.99 -20.35
C ARG A 77 -11.29 -7.11 -19.34
N LEU A 78 -10.42 -7.73 -18.54
CA LEU A 78 -9.49 -7.02 -17.67
C LEU A 78 -8.23 -6.66 -18.47
N GLY A 79 -7.92 -5.37 -18.55
CA GLY A 79 -6.71 -4.82 -19.15
C GLY A 79 -5.61 -4.55 -18.11
N GLY A 80 -4.57 -3.82 -18.53
CA GLY A 80 -3.49 -3.38 -17.65
C GLY A 80 -3.97 -2.44 -16.52
N ILE A 81 -3.11 -2.18 -15.54
CA ILE A 81 -3.41 -1.20 -14.47
C ILE A 81 -3.79 0.15 -15.07
N THR A 82 -4.83 0.80 -14.54
CA THR A 82 -5.37 2.04 -15.10
C THR A 82 -4.34 3.17 -15.13
N LYS A 83 -3.47 3.24 -14.10
CA LYS A 83 -2.52 4.34 -13.85
C LYS A 83 -3.19 5.73 -13.75
N ALA A 84 -4.50 5.78 -13.54
CA ALA A 84 -5.30 7.01 -13.48
C ALA A 84 -5.18 7.79 -12.15
N GLY A 85 -4.45 7.25 -11.18
CA GLY A 85 -4.19 7.87 -9.88
C GLY A 85 -2.83 8.53 -9.75
N ASP A 86 -2.53 9.06 -8.56
CA ASP A 86 -1.26 9.69 -8.24
C ASP A 86 -0.07 8.74 -8.49
N ARG A 87 0.83 9.16 -9.39
CA ARG A 87 1.99 8.37 -9.83
C ARG A 87 2.99 8.15 -8.68
N SER A 88 3.17 9.15 -7.82
CA SER A 88 4.10 9.14 -6.69
C SER A 88 3.62 8.19 -5.60
N LEU A 89 2.36 8.28 -5.17
CA LEU A 89 1.74 7.36 -4.22
C LEU A 89 1.77 5.92 -4.71
N ARG A 90 1.39 5.69 -5.97
CA ARG A 90 1.46 4.36 -6.58
C ARG A 90 2.91 3.83 -6.59
N ARG A 91 3.90 4.68 -6.87
CA ARG A 91 5.31 4.30 -6.82
C ARG A 91 5.73 3.94 -5.40
N LEU A 92 5.38 4.75 -4.40
CA LEU A 92 5.71 4.50 -2.99
C LEU A 92 5.15 3.15 -2.51
N LEU A 93 3.88 2.87 -2.80
CA LEU A 93 3.25 1.60 -2.44
C LEU A 93 3.90 0.40 -3.14
N VAL A 94 4.25 0.52 -4.41
CA VAL A 94 4.92 -0.56 -5.16
C VAL A 94 6.36 -0.78 -4.67
N MET A 95 7.09 0.28 -4.30
CA MET A 95 8.42 0.15 -3.69
C MET A 95 8.31 -0.56 -2.34
N GLY A 96 7.36 -0.16 -1.50
CA GLY A 96 7.05 -0.81 -0.24
C GLY A 96 6.76 -2.32 -0.38
N ALA A 97 5.87 -2.66 -1.31
CA ALA A 97 5.55 -4.05 -1.64
C ALA A 97 6.78 -4.85 -2.13
N THR A 98 7.65 -4.21 -2.93
CA THR A 98 8.87 -4.84 -3.43
C THR A 98 9.85 -5.14 -2.31
N THR A 99 9.99 -4.24 -1.33
CA THR A 99 10.79 -4.48 -0.13
C THR A 99 10.26 -5.66 0.68
N VAL A 100 8.94 -5.76 0.85
CA VAL A 100 8.30 -6.91 1.53
C VAL A 100 8.62 -8.22 0.79
N ILE A 101 8.52 -8.24 -0.54
CA ILE A 101 8.85 -9.43 -1.35
C ILE A 101 10.34 -9.77 -1.28
N ARG A 102 11.22 -8.77 -1.25
CA ARG A 102 12.67 -8.99 -1.12
C ARG A 102 12.99 -9.63 0.23
N TYR A 103 12.44 -9.07 1.32
CA TYR A 103 12.60 -9.61 2.66
C TYR A 103 12.03 -11.04 2.77
N ALA A 104 10.85 -11.26 2.20
CA ALA A 104 10.17 -12.56 2.11
C ALA A 104 11.01 -13.67 1.47
N ARG A 105 11.89 -13.31 0.53
CA ARG A 105 12.79 -14.25 -0.16
C ARG A 105 14.08 -14.51 0.60
N SER A 106 14.55 -13.55 1.43
CA SER A 106 15.87 -13.61 2.04
C SER A 106 15.89 -14.23 3.44
N LYS A 107 14.85 -14.08 4.26
CA LYS A 107 14.80 -14.66 5.62
C LYS A 107 13.34 -14.93 6.08
N ALA A 108 13.02 -16.21 6.30
CA ALA A 108 12.16 -16.71 7.37
C ALA A 108 10.60 -16.51 7.30
N PRO A 109 9.82 -17.28 8.09
CA PRO A 109 8.36 -17.39 8.01
C PRO A 109 7.68 -16.15 8.63
N GLY A 110 6.66 -15.62 7.95
CA GLY A 110 5.99 -14.37 8.33
C GLY A 110 5.30 -13.72 7.13
N VAL A 111 5.85 -13.97 5.94
CA VAL A 111 5.21 -13.82 4.64
C VAL A 111 3.93 -14.62 4.65
N GLY A 112 2.78 -13.94 4.58
CA GLY A 112 1.50 -14.64 4.57
C GLY A 112 1.45 -15.66 3.43
N GLU A 113 0.84 -16.82 3.69
CA GLU A 113 0.70 -17.93 2.71
C GLU A 113 0.19 -17.46 1.36
N TRP A 114 -0.69 -16.45 1.35
CA TRP A 114 -1.14 -15.78 0.13
C TRP A 114 -0.01 -15.25 -0.76
N LEU A 115 1.00 -14.57 -0.18
CA LEU A 115 2.10 -13.99 -0.96
C LEU A 115 3.05 -15.07 -1.46
N LYS A 116 3.31 -16.11 -0.66
CA LYS A 116 4.10 -17.27 -1.10
C LYS A 116 3.44 -17.98 -2.28
N GLY A 117 2.15 -18.31 -2.15
CA GLY A 117 1.36 -18.94 -3.21
C GLY A 117 1.21 -18.06 -4.45
N LEU A 118 1.30 -16.73 -4.31
CA LEU A 118 1.34 -15.81 -5.45
C LEU A 118 2.70 -15.82 -6.14
N LEU A 119 3.79 -15.75 -5.39
CA LEU A 119 5.16 -15.78 -5.92
C LEU A 119 5.50 -17.11 -6.60
N ALA A 120 4.86 -18.21 -6.18
CA ALA A 120 4.99 -19.51 -6.85
C ALA A 120 4.37 -19.55 -8.26
N ARG A 121 3.39 -18.68 -8.55
CA ARG A 121 2.62 -18.71 -9.81
C ARG A 121 2.83 -17.49 -10.70
N LYS A 122 3.38 -16.40 -10.17
CA LYS A 122 3.50 -15.11 -10.85
C LYS A 122 4.88 -14.50 -10.64
N PRO A 123 5.42 -13.79 -11.65
CA PRO A 123 6.68 -13.07 -11.51
C PRO A 123 6.60 -12.00 -10.41
N ALA A 124 7.74 -11.73 -9.77
CA ALA A 124 7.84 -10.82 -8.62
C ALA A 124 7.22 -9.45 -8.87
N ARG A 125 7.39 -8.90 -10.08
CA ARG A 125 6.84 -7.58 -10.45
C ARG A 125 5.31 -7.56 -10.39
N LEU A 126 4.64 -8.63 -10.84
CA LEU A 126 3.18 -8.74 -10.74
C LEU A 126 2.74 -8.96 -9.29
N ALA A 127 3.51 -9.75 -8.53
CA ALA A 127 3.26 -9.92 -7.10
C ALA A 127 3.40 -8.60 -6.33
N SER A 128 4.37 -7.74 -6.66
CA SER A 128 4.51 -6.40 -6.05
C SER A 128 3.29 -5.52 -6.30
N ILE A 129 2.75 -5.53 -7.54
CA ILE A 129 1.55 -4.75 -7.87
C ILE A 129 0.34 -5.27 -7.10
N ALA A 130 0.15 -6.60 -7.05
CA ALA A 130 -0.93 -7.22 -6.31
C ALA A 130 -0.83 -6.96 -4.80
N LEU A 131 0.38 -7.01 -4.25
CA LEU A 131 0.62 -6.69 -2.85
C LEU A 131 0.38 -5.20 -2.57
N ALA A 132 0.82 -4.29 -3.44
CA ALA A 132 0.51 -2.86 -3.32
C ALA A 132 -1.00 -2.60 -3.34
N ASN A 133 -1.76 -3.29 -4.20
CA ASN A 133 -3.24 -3.24 -4.19
C ASN A 133 -3.80 -3.71 -2.83
N LYS A 134 -3.28 -4.83 -2.30
CA LYS A 134 -3.68 -5.33 -0.98
C LYS A 134 -3.35 -4.34 0.14
N MET A 135 -2.17 -3.73 0.11
CA MET A 135 -1.74 -2.70 1.06
C MET A 135 -2.66 -1.48 1.02
N ALA A 136 -3.07 -1.01 -0.17
CA ALA A 136 -4.03 0.09 -0.31
C ALA A 136 -5.38 -0.24 0.33
N ARG A 137 -5.87 -1.47 0.15
CA ARG A 137 -7.14 -1.93 0.76
C ARG A 137 -7.04 -2.01 2.28
N ILE A 138 -5.89 -2.43 2.80
CA ILE A 138 -5.61 -2.46 4.24
C ILE A 138 -5.49 -1.04 4.78
N ALA A 139 -4.80 -0.14 4.07
CA ALA A 139 -4.64 1.27 4.44
C ALA A 139 -6.01 1.95 4.60
N TRP A 140 -6.94 1.70 3.65
CA TRP A 140 -8.32 2.16 3.80
C TRP A 140 -8.96 1.63 5.09
N ALA A 141 -8.87 0.33 5.36
CA ALA A 141 -9.48 -0.26 6.55
C ALA A 141 -8.89 0.28 7.87
N VAL A 142 -7.57 0.52 7.91
CA VAL A 142 -6.86 1.15 9.03
C VAL A 142 -7.35 2.57 9.24
N LEU A 143 -7.43 3.38 8.18
CA LEU A 143 -7.93 4.75 8.26
C LEU A 143 -9.40 4.81 8.67
N SER A 144 -10.25 3.97 8.09
CA SER A 144 -11.69 3.93 8.41
C SER A 144 -11.99 3.48 9.83
N ARG A 145 -11.13 2.63 10.43
CA ARG A 145 -11.33 2.12 11.79
C ARG A 145 -10.60 2.95 12.84
N GLY A 146 -9.61 3.74 12.44
CA GLY A 146 -8.74 4.47 13.36
C GLY A 146 -7.83 3.56 14.21
N ASP A 147 -7.60 2.32 13.81
CA ASP A 147 -6.83 1.33 14.58
C ASP A 147 -5.61 0.82 13.81
N VAL A 148 -4.64 0.26 14.53
CA VAL A 148 -3.41 -0.31 13.97
C VAL A 148 -3.66 -1.55 13.12
N TYR A 149 -2.76 -1.82 12.19
CA TYR A 149 -2.81 -3.05 11.40
C TYR A 149 -2.62 -4.28 12.30
N ARG A 150 -3.67 -5.11 12.39
CA ARG A 150 -3.61 -6.44 12.99
C ARG A 150 -3.59 -7.49 11.89
N LYS A 151 -2.59 -8.36 11.90
CA LYS A 151 -2.59 -9.54 11.03
C LYS A 151 -3.78 -10.41 11.46
N THR A 152 -4.75 -10.62 10.57
CA THR A 152 -5.86 -11.54 10.83
C THR A 152 -5.28 -12.94 11.08
N VAL A 153 -5.33 -13.39 12.33
CA VAL A 153 -5.18 -14.81 12.65
C VAL A 153 -6.48 -15.47 12.15
N PRO A 154 -6.42 -16.59 11.41
CA PRO A 154 -7.63 -17.31 11.06
C PRO A 154 -8.41 -17.62 12.34
N VAL A 155 -9.67 -17.19 12.41
CA VAL A 155 -10.57 -17.66 13.48
C VAL A 155 -10.72 -19.17 13.26
N PRO A 156 -10.41 -20.03 14.24
CA PRO A 156 -10.67 -21.45 14.08
C PRO A 156 -12.16 -21.62 13.77
N ALA A 157 -12.47 -22.39 12.72
CA ALA A 157 -13.85 -22.70 12.39
C ALA A 157 -14.53 -23.26 13.66
N VAL A 158 -15.54 -22.55 14.17
CA VAL A 158 -16.38 -23.08 15.23
C VAL A 158 -17.04 -24.33 14.67
N THR A 159 -16.79 -25.47 15.33
CA THR A 159 -17.26 -26.80 14.96
C THR A 159 -18.72 -26.97 15.33
#